data_AF-A0A968WSF8-F1
#
_entry.id   AF-A0A968WSF8-F1
#
_cell.length_a   1.000
_cell.length_b   1.000
_cell.length_c   1.000
_cell.angle_alpha   90.00
_cell.angle_beta   90.00
_cell.angle_gamma   90.00
#
_symmetry.space_group_name_H-M   'P 1'
#
loop_
_entity.id
_entity.type
_entity.pdbx_description
1 polymer ?
#
loop_
_entity_poly.entity_id
_entity_poly.type
_entity_poly.pdbx_seq_one_letter_code
_entity_poly.pdbx_strand_id
1 'polypeptide(L)'
;MEIVSKPKGAARVITGELDGSIDLSKSLIATDGNPVASGELDLSFNFEGEGRSPGAIMTALNGSGNFELVGAGIAGVSPPGFSIALEAANDAAGLQAAIDALLQPVSFDLGDAQGKMSIRDGVMTLDPVRTTSPHADARLAPVLELRDDGIAADIGLELLLKARPGLPAMELSYSGPPTALTRGTSMAELSSFLGYRILEKGVGELERLQAEQARLAAEEERTRKEDQAKYDAYVENRREFRALQRRIKMIEELRRQAEEKTKKDAEDAAKAEKDALLRLLNTPEEAPVPLPRTKPRQPVKPQ
;
A
#
# COMPACT_ATOMS: atom_id res chain seq x y z
N MET A 1 -39.73 -3.74 -48.62
CA MET A 1 -40.20 -5.03 -48.05
C MET A 1 -41.00 -5.77 -49.11
N GLU A 2 -40.54 -6.95 -49.50
CA GLU A 2 -41.25 -7.87 -50.38
C GLU A 2 -41.50 -9.18 -49.61
N ILE A 3 -42.75 -9.65 -49.54
CA ILE A 3 -43.11 -10.89 -48.84
C ILE A 3 -43.94 -11.77 -49.76
N VAL A 4 -43.51 -13.02 -49.91
CA VAL A 4 -44.21 -14.05 -50.66
C VAL A 4 -44.64 -15.16 -49.70
N SER A 5 -45.90 -15.57 -49.77
CA SER A 5 -46.43 -16.67 -48.97
C SER A 5 -46.99 -17.77 -49.84
N LYS A 6 -46.53 -19.01 -49.64
CA LYS A 6 -46.96 -20.19 -50.39
C LYS A 6 -47.50 -21.27 -49.44
N PRO A 7 -48.62 -21.93 -49.77
CA PRO A 7 -49.10 -23.07 -48.99
C PRO A 7 -48.16 -24.28 -49.15
N LYS A 8 -47.91 -25.01 -48.06
CA LYS A 8 -47.14 -26.27 -48.02
C LYS A 8 -47.84 -27.25 -47.09
N GLY A 9 -48.73 -28.08 -47.66
CA GLY A 9 -49.60 -28.97 -46.87
C GLY A 9 -50.51 -28.18 -45.92
N ALA A 10 -50.45 -28.49 -44.62
CA ALA A 10 -51.17 -27.77 -43.57
C ALA A 10 -50.41 -26.58 -42.97
N ALA A 11 -49.24 -26.24 -43.53
CA ALA A 11 -48.39 -25.12 -43.14
C ALA A 11 -48.31 -24.07 -44.27
N ARG A 12 -47.73 -22.92 -43.97
CA ARG A 12 -47.36 -21.88 -44.93
C ARG A 12 -45.87 -21.64 -44.85
N VAL A 13 -45.25 -21.52 -46.02
CA VAL A 13 -43.88 -21.01 -46.15
C VAL A 13 -43.99 -19.53 -46.49
N ILE A 14 -43.27 -18.70 -45.74
CA ILE A 14 -43.12 -17.27 -45.99
C ILE A 14 -41.66 -17.02 -46.32
N THR A 15 -41.42 -16.37 -47.46
CA THR A 15 -40.10 -15.88 -47.86
C THR A 15 -40.20 -14.38 -48.06
N GLY A 16 -39.18 -13.62 -47.67
CA GLY A 16 -39.20 -12.18 -47.90
C GLY A 16 -37.84 -11.52 -47.76
N GLU A 17 -37.80 -10.27 -48.23
CA GLU A 17 -36.69 -9.35 -48.10
C GLU A 17 -37.17 -8.12 -47.33
N LEU A 18 -36.39 -7.71 -46.34
CA LEU A 18 -36.63 -6.53 -45.53
C LEU A 18 -35.42 -5.61 -45.60
N ASP A 19 -35.69 -4.37 -45.97
CA ASP A 19 -34.79 -3.23 -45.79
C ASP A 19 -35.50 -2.21 -44.90
N GLY A 20 -34.80 -1.69 -43.90
CA GLY A 20 -35.37 -0.69 -43.00
C GLY A 20 -34.33 -0.05 -42.09
N SER A 21 -34.65 1.17 -41.66
CA SER A 21 -33.90 1.93 -40.66
C SER A 21 -34.66 1.93 -39.34
N ILE A 22 -33.94 1.81 -38.23
CA ILE A 22 -34.45 1.81 -36.87
C ILE A 22 -33.70 2.85 -36.04
N ASP A 23 -34.44 3.78 -35.44
CA ASP A 23 -33.91 4.70 -34.44
C ASP A 23 -33.84 3.98 -33.07
N LEU A 24 -32.61 3.66 -32.64
CA LEU A 24 -32.36 2.91 -31.42
C LEU A 24 -32.87 3.63 -30.16
N SER A 25 -32.90 4.97 -30.18
CA SER A 25 -33.37 5.77 -29.04
C SER A 25 -34.88 5.67 -28.82
N LYS A 26 -35.64 5.23 -29.83
CA LYS A 26 -37.09 5.03 -29.74
C LYS A 26 -37.45 3.56 -29.59
N SER A 27 -36.60 2.67 -30.09
CA SER A 27 -36.86 1.23 -30.12
C SER A 27 -36.32 0.49 -28.91
N LEU A 28 -35.25 0.99 -28.27
CA LEU A 28 -34.61 0.37 -27.11
C LEU A 28 -34.80 1.26 -25.87
N ILE A 29 -35.84 0.96 -25.11
CA ILE A 29 -36.27 1.71 -23.92
C ILE A 29 -36.16 0.81 -22.69
N ALA A 30 -35.55 1.34 -21.62
CA ALA A 30 -35.51 0.66 -20.34
C ALA A 30 -36.85 0.75 -19.60
N THR A 31 -37.03 -0.10 -18.59
CA THR A 31 -38.23 -0.08 -17.73
C THR A 31 -38.48 1.25 -17.02
N ASP A 32 -37.46 2.11 -16.90
CA ASP A 32 -37.56 3.46 -16.34
C ASP A 32 -38.00 4.53 -17.36
N GLY A 33 -38.20 4.14 -18.62
CA GLY A 33 -38.62 5.01 -19.72
C GLY A 33 -37.47 5.72 -20.44
N ASN A 34 -36.21 5.51 -20.04
CA ASN A 34 -35.06 6.12 -20.70
C ASN A 34 -34.57 5.27 -21.88
N PRO A 35 -34.03 5.89 -22.94
CA PRO A 35 -33.37 5.15 -24.01
C PRO A 35 -32.10 4.47 -23.48
N VAL A 36 -31.92 3.19 -23.82
CA VAL A 36 -30.70 2.44 -23.45
C VAL A 36 -29.59 2.61 -24.48
N ALA A 37 -29.96 2.92 -25.73
CA ALA A 37 -29.04 3.10 -26.82
C ALA A 37 -29.48 4.28 -27.71
N SER A 38 -28.54 4.81 -28.48
CA SER A 38 -28.75 5.85 -29.48
C SER A 38 -28.12 5.43 -30.81
N GLY A 39 -28.49 6.12 -31.88
CA GLY A 39 -27.99 5.88 -33.22
C GLY A 39 -29.07 5.32 -34.15
N GLU A 40 -28.69 5.17 -35.40
CA GLU A 40 -29.54 4.66 -36.48
C GLU A 40 -29.02 3.29 -36.91
N LEU A 41 -29.89 2.28 -36.91
CA LEU A 41 -29.59 0.92 -37.32
C LEU A 41 -30.31 0.64 -38.65
N ASP A 42 -29.54 0.60 -39.72
CA ASP A 42 -29.97 0.17 -41.04
C ASP A 42 -29.79 -1.35 -41.16
N LEU A 43 -30.84 -2.02 -41.63
CA LEU A 43 -30.91 -3.47 -41.76
C LEU A 43 -31.32 -3.82 -43.19
N SER A 44 -30.64 -4.79 -43.78
CA SER A 44 -31.03 -5.43 -45.04
C SER A 44 -30.89 -6.93 -44.88
N PHE A 45 -31.99 -7.69 -44.93
CA PHE A 45 -31.94 -9.14 -44.76
C PHE A 45 -33.02 -9.90 -45.52
N ASN A 46 -32.69 -11.13 -45.86
CA ASN A 46 -33.59 -12.09 -46.48
C ASN A 46 -33.94 -13.17 -45.46
N PHE A 47 -35.21 -13.59 -45.44
CA PHE A 47 -35.71 -14.58 -44.51
C PHE A 47 -36.67 -15.59 -45.16
N GLU A 48 -36.73 -16.77 -44.56
CA GLU A 48 -37.69 -17.83 -44.82
C GLU A 48 -38.20 -18.39 -43.49
N GLY A 49 -39.50 -18.66 -43.39
CA GLY A 49 -40.07 -19.33 -42.22
C GLY A 49 -41.23 -20.23 -42.63
N GLU A 50 -41.39 -21.35 -41.92
CA GLU A 50 -42.47 -22.31 -42.15
C GLU A 50 -43.25 -22.54 -40.86
N GLY A 51 -44.58 -22.48 -40.94
CA GLY A 51 -45.41 -22.73 -39.77
C GLY A 51 -46.91 -22.81 -40.07
N ARG A 52 -47.65 -23.32 -39.10
CA ARG A 52 -49.13 -23.48 -39.17
C ARG A 52 -49.86 -22.25 -38.60
N SER A 53 -49.14 -21.34 -37.96
CA SER A 53 -49.64 -20.07 -37.41
C SER A 53 -48.59 -18.97 -37.62
N PRO A 54 -48.96 -17.68 -37.52
CA PRO A 54 -48.00 -16.58 -37.60
C PRO A 54 -46.87 -16.68 -36.57
N GLY A 55 -47.19 -16.98 -35.30
CA GLY A 55 -46.19 -17.18 -34.25
C GLY A 55 -45.24 -18.33 -34.54
N ALA A 56 -45.77 -19.47 -35.03
CA ALA A 56 -44.94 -20.62 -35.42
C ALA A 56 -44.00 -20.29 -36.58
N ILE A 57 -44.43 -19.42 -37.52
CA ILE A 57 -43.57 -18.94 -38.59
C ILE A 57 -42.46 -18.06 -38.01
N MET A 58 -42.77 -17.13 -37.11
CA MET A 58 -41.78 -16.24 -36.50
C MET A 58 -40.70 -17.01 -35.73
N THR A 59 -41.10 -17.98 -34.91
CA THR A 59 -40.17 -18.83 -34.15
C THR A 59 -39.36 -19.79 -35.02
N ALA A 60 -39.76 -20.00 -36.28
CA ALA A 60 -39.06 -20.86 -37.24
C ALA A 60 -38.35 -20.06 -38.33
N LEU A 61 -38.23 -18.74 -38.16
CA LEU A 61 -37.56 -17.88 -39.13
C LEU A 61 -36.08 -18.22 -39.22
N ASN A 62 -35.61 -18.32 -40.46
CA ASN A 62 -34.23 -18.51 -40.83
C ASN A 62 -33.86 -17.46 -41.87
N GLY A 63 -32.67 -16.89 -41.78
CA GLY A 63 -32.30 -15.79 -42.65
C GLY A 63 -30.90 -15.27 -42.43
N SER A 64 -30.48 -14.37 -43.31
CA SER A 64 -29.20 -13.69 -43.23
C SER A 64 -29.28 -12.33 -43.89
N GLY A 65 -28.44 -11.42 -43.42
CA GLY A 65 -28.39 -10.06 -43.94
C GLY A 65 -27.16 -9.30 -43.46
N ASN A 66 -27.20 -8.01 -43.66
CA ASN A 66 -26.20 -7.07 -43.19
C ASN A 66 -26.87 -5.96 -42.39
N PHE A 67 -26.10 -5.36 -41.49
CA PHE A 67 -26.49 -4.16 -40.78
C PHE A 67 -25.42 -3.09 -40.95
N GLU A 68 -25.87 -1.85 -40.90
CA GLU A 68 -25.06 -0.66 -40.72
C GLU A 68 -25.62 0.10 -39.53
N LEU A 69 -24.73 0.60 -38.69
CA LEU A 69 -25.04 1.24 -37.43
C LEU A 69 -24.29 2.57 -37.43
N VAL A 70 -25.03 3.67 -37.34
CA VAL A 70 -24.49 5.03 -37.43
C VAL A 70 -24.68 5.75 -36.11
N GLY A 71 -23.61 6.32 -35.59
CA GLY A 71 -23.61 7.12 -34.35
C GLY A 71 -24.09 6.33 -33.13
N ALA A 72 -23.68 5.06 -33.00
CA ALA A 72 -24.15 4.25 -31.90
C ALA A 72 -23.62 4.75 -30.56
N GLY A 73 -24.51 4.81 -29.59
CA GLY A 73 -24.15 5.05 -28.20
C GLY A 73 -24.93 4.13 -27.28
N ILE A 74 -24.36 3.84 -26.12
CA ILE A 74 -25.00 3.06 -25.07
C ILE A 74 -25.07 3.88 -23.79
N ALA A 75 -26.28 4.03 -23.25
CA ALA A 75 -26.52 4.84 -22.07
C ALA A 75 -26.11 4.11 -20.78
N GLY A 76 -25.89 4.90 -19.73
CA GLY A 76 -25.71 4.40 -18.37
C GLY A 76 -24.28 4.00 -18.03
N VAL A 77 -23.30 4.34 -18.87
CA VAL A 77 -21.89 4.07 -18.60
C VAL A 77 -20.95 5.20 -19.05
N SER A 78 -19.94 5.50 -18.24
CA SER A 78 -18.95 6.55 -18.49
C SER A 78 -17.52 6.09 -18.15
N PRO A 79 -16.84 5.40 -19.07
CA PRO A 79 -15.42 5.07 -18.90
C PRO A 79 -14.52 6.29 -18.62
N PRO A 80 -14.71 7.46 -19.27
CA PRO A 80 -13.95 8.67 -18.92
C PRO A 80 -14.21 9.13 -17.48
N GLY A 81 -15.46 9.11 -17.03
CA GLY A 81 -15.84 9.48 -15.66
C GLY A 81 -15.18 8.57 -14.62
N PHE A 82 -15.15 7.27 -14.89
CA PHE A 82 -14.42 6.29 -14.07
C PHE A 82 -12.92 6.58 -14.02
N SER A 83 -12.27 6.84 -15.17
CA SER A 83 -10.84 7.17 -15.21
C SER A 83 -10.50 8.36 -14.31
N ILE A 84 -11.27 9.45 -14.43
CA ILE A 84 -11.06 10.68 -13.64
C ILE A 84 -11.25 10.42 -12.14
N ALA A 85 -12.34 9.74 -11.77
CA ALA A 85 -12.63 9.46 -10.36
C ALA A 85 -11.62 8.47 -9.74
N LEU A 86 -11.14 7.49 -10.52
CA LEU A 86 -10.16 6.51 -10.07
C LEU A 86 -8.77 7.12 -9.83
N GLU A 87 -8.41 8.19 -10.54
CA GLU A 87 -7.16 8.94 -10.29
C GLU A 87 -7.19 9.65 -8.93
N ALA A 88 -8.35 10.19 -8.54
CA ALA A 88 -8.54 10.85 -7.25
C ALA A 88 -8.73 9.86 -6.07
N ALA A 89 -9.01 8.60 -6.36
CA ALA A 89 -9.33 7.58 -5.35
C ALA A 89 -8.10 7.10 -4.57
N ASN A 90 -8.06 7.42 -3.27
CA ASN A 90 -7.00 7.02 -2.35
C ASN A 90 -7.47 6.02 -1.27
N ASP A 91 -8.77 5.84 -1.11
CA ASP A 91 -9.39 4.99 -0.09
C ASP A 91 -10.60 4.22 -0.67
N ALA A 92 -11.27 3.45 0.18
CA ALA A 92 -12.45 2.67 -0.19
C ALA A 92 -13.61 3.55 -0.67
N ALA A 93 -13.81 4.72 -0.04
CA ALA A 93 -14.87 5.64 -0.42
C ALA A 93 -14.62 6.24 -1.82
N GLY A 94 -13.38 6.61 -2.14
CA GLY A 94 -12.99 7.10 -3.46
C GLY A 94 -13.13 6.04 -4.54
N LEU A 95 -12.84 4.76 -4.24
CA LEU A 95 -13.05 3.68 -5.21
C LEU A 95 -14.54 3.41 -5.46
N GLN A 96 -15.37 3.47 -4.42
CA GLN A 96 -16.81 3.40 -4.60
C GLN A 96 -17.32 4.57 -5.45
N ALA A 97 -16.84 5.79 -5.17
CA ALA A 97 -17.19 6.96 -5.98
C ALA A 97 -16.74 6.81 -7.44
N ALA A 98 -15.62 6.13 -7.71
CA ALA A 98 -15.20 5.82 -9.08
C ALA A 98 -16.17 4.85 -9.76
N ILE A 99 -16.59 3.78 -9.07
CA ILE A 99 -17.62 2.86 -9.56
C ILE A 99 -18.93 3.60 -9.84
N ASP A 100 -19.35 4.50 -8.95
CA ASP A 100 -20.56 5.28 -9.14
C ASP A 100 -20.43 6.25 -10.34
N ALA A 101 -19.24 6.83 -10.54
CA ALA A 101 -18.92 7.66 -11.70
C ALA A 101 -18.95 6.88 -13.02
N LEU A 102 -18.65 5.57 -12.98
CA LEU A 102 -18.78 4.70 -14.14
C LEU A 102 -20.23 4.48 -14.55
N LEU A 103 -21.17 4.43 -13.60
CA LEU A 103 -22.58 4.07 -13.86
C LEU A 103 -23.49 5.29 -14.08
N GLN A 104 -22.91 6.45 -14.39
CA GLN A 104 -23.66 7.68 -14.63
C GLN A 104 -24.58 7.57 -15.86
N PRO A 105 -25.71 8.32 -15.89
CA PRO A 105 -26.65 8.36 -17.02
C PRO A 105 -26.09 9.19 -18.18
N VAL A 106 -24.89 8.84 -18.63
CA VAL A 106 -24.21 9.41 -19.79
C VAL A 106 -24.16 8.34 -20.88
N SER A 107 -24.16 8.76 -22.14
CA SER A 107 -23.98 7.86 -23.28
C SER A 107 -22.49 7.62 -23.55
N PHE A 108 -22.10 6.36 -23.63
CA PHE A 108 -20.80 5.95 -24.12
C PHE A 108 -20.88 5.73 -25.63
N ASP A 109 -20.06 6.47 -26.37
CA ASP A 109 -20.02 6.43 -27.82
C ASP A 109 -19.32 5.15 -28.30
N LEU A 110 -20.05 4.38 -29.10
CA LEU A 110 -19.56 3.19 -29.80
C LEU A 110 -19.14 3.53 -31.24
N GLY A 111 -19.57 4.66 -31.78
CA GLY A 111 -19.30 5.09 -33.15
C GLY A 111 -20.08 4.30 -34.20
N ASP A 112 -19.57 4.32 -35.43
CA ASP A 112 -20.19 3.63 -36.56
C ASP A 112 -19.70 2.18 -36.65
N ALA A 113 -20.58 1.28 -37.07
CA ALA A 113 -20.25 -0.12 -37.25
C ALA A 113 -21.08 -0.75 -38.38
N GLN A 114 -20.53 -1.79 -39.01
CA GLN A 114 -21.26 -2.58 -39.99
C GLN A 114 -20.88 -4.04 -39.82
N GLY A 115 -21.79 -4.94 -40.17
CA GLY A 115 -21.55 -6.37 -40.01
C GLY A 115 -22.66 -7.21 -40.60
N LYS A 116 -22.57 -8.51 -40.36
CA LYS A 116 -23.59 -9.47 -40.78
C LYS A 116 -24.60 -9.70 -39.67
N MET A 117 -25.79 -10.10 -40.06
CA MET A 117 -26.78 -10.69 -39.16
C MET A 117 -27.22 -12.05 -39.67
N SER A 118 -27.67 -12.90 -38.76
CA SER A 118 -28.34 -14.15 -39.10
C SER A 118 -29.52 -14.38 -38.19
N ILE A 119 -30.56 -15.00 -38.74
CA ILE A 119 -31.70 -15.52 -37.99
C ILE A 119 -31.64 -17.04 -38.10
N ARG A 120 -31.68 -17.75 -36.99
CA ARG A 120 -31.79 -19.21 -36.95
C ARG A 120 -32.84 -19.60 -35.93
N ASP A 121 -33.87 -20.31 -36.39
CA ASP A 121 -34.98 -20.77 -35.56
C ASP A 121 -35.53 -19.65 -34.65
N GLY A 122 -35.80 -18.49 -35.25
CA GLY A 122 -36.31 -17.32 -34.55
C GLY A 122 -35.28 -16.56 -33.71
N VAL A 123 -34.03 -16.99 -33.61
CA VAL A 123 -32.96 -16.27 -32.90
C VAL A 123 -32.15 -15.44 -33.88
N MET A 124 -32.24 -14.13 -33.77
CA MET A 124 -31.46 -13.16 -34.54
C MET A 124 -30.20 -12.77 -33.77
N THR A 125 -29.06 -12.89 -34.45
CA THR A 125 -27.73 -12.52 -33.92
C THR A 125 -27.07 -11.55 -34.88
N LEU A 126 -26.44 -10.50 -34.34
CA LEU A 126 -25.60 -9.59 -35.12
C LEU A 126 -24.13 -9.88 -34.85
N ASP A 127 -23.28 -9.61 -35.84
CA ASP A 127 -21.85 -9.55 -35.62
C ASP A 127 -21.53 -8.54 -34.50
N PRO A 128 -20.63 -8.89 -33.57
CA PRO A 128 -20.32 -8.01 -32.45
C PRO A 128 -19.68 -6.69 -32.89
N VAL A 129 -20.20 -5.58 -32.38
CA VAL A 129 -19.63 -4.25 -32.56
C VAL A 129 -18.48 -4.07 -31.59
N ARG A 130 -17.35 -3.56 -32.06
CA ARG A 130 -16.15 -3.33 -31.24
C ARG A 130 -15.69 -1.89 -31.38
N THR A 131 -15.41 -1.27 -30.25
CA THR A 131 -14.96 0.12 -30.20
C THR A 131 -13.73 0.22 -29.33
N THR A 132 -12.78 1.03 -29.77
CA THR A 132 -11.55 1.33 -29.01
C THR A 132 -11.54 2.82 -28.74
N SER A 133 -11.50 3.17 -27.46
CA SER A 133 -11.35 4.56 -27.00
C SER A 133 -10.11 4.70 -26.11
N PRO A 134 -9.70 5.94 -25.78
CA PRO A 134 -8.64 6.18 -24.80
C PRO A 134 -8.95 5.59 -23.41
N HIS A 135 -10.23 5.46 -23.05
CA HIS A 135 -10.66 5.09 -21.69
C HIS A 135 -11.10 3.64 -21.55
N ALA A 136 -11.54 3.00 -22.64
CA ALA A 136 -11.98 1.61 -22.64
C ALA A 136 -11.95 1.00 -24.04
N ASP A 137 -11.79 -0.32 -24.08
CA ASP A 137 -12.24 -1.14 -25.22
C ASP A 137 -13.62 -1.71 -24.91
N ALA A 138 -14.50 -1.69 -25.90
CA ALA A 138 -15.87 -2.12 -25.75
C ALA A 138 -16.22 -3.18 -26.80
N ARG A 139 -17.07 -4.13 -26.40
CA ARG A 139 -17.65 -5.13 -27.30
C ARG A 139 -19.13 -5.25 -26.99
N LEU A 140 -19.97 -4.90 -27.96
CA LEU A 140 -21.42 -5.03 -27.91
C LEU A 140 -21.84 -6.25 -28.72
N ALA A 141 -22.66 -7.13 -28.12
CA ALA A 141 -23.19 -8.31 -28.77
C ALA A 141 -24.70 -8.44 -28.48
N PRO A 142 -25.57 -7.97 -29.40
CA PRO A 142 -27.01 -8.11 -29.25
C PRO A 142 -27.52 -9.43 -29.82
N VAL A 143 -28.47 -10.02 -29.12
CA VAL A 143 -29.27 -11.18 -29.53
C VAL A 143 -30.75 -10.82 -29.38
N LEU A 144 -31.55 -11.16 -30.38
CA LEU A 144 -33.01 -10.99 -30.34
C LEU A 144 -33.67 -12.35 -30.54
N GLU A 145 -34.60 -12.70 -29.66
CA GLU A 145 -35.44 -13.88 -29.81
C GLU A 145 -36.82 -13.46 -30.31
N LEU A 146 -37.21 -13.98 -31.47
CA LEU A 146 -38.53 -13.84 -32.07
C LEU A 146 -39.43 -14.92 -31.49
N ARG A 147 -40.42 -14.49 -30.70
CA ARG A 147 -41.34 -15.36 -29.97
C ARG A 147 -42.75 -15.21 -30.53
N ASP A 148 -43.66 -16.09 -30.12
CA ASP A 148 -45.07 -15.96 -30.49
C ASP A 148 -45.75 -14.73 -29.86
N ASP A 149 -45.25 -14.30 -28.71
CA ASP A 149 -45.74 -13.16 -27.91
C ASP A 149 -44.98 -11.84 -28.12
N GLY A 150 -43.94 -11.82 -28.96
CA GLY A 150 -43.20 -10.61 -29.28
C GLY A 150 -41.71 -10.86 -29.52
N ILE A 151 -40.88 -9.88 -29.14
CA ILE A 151 -39.43 -9.94 -29.26
C ILE A 151 -38.84 -9.81 -27.86
N ALA A 152 -37.92 -10.69 -27.50
CA ALA A 152 -37.05 -10.51 -26.35
C ALA A 152 -35.65 -10.14 -26.85
N ALA A 153 -35.07 -9.07 -26.32
CA ALA A 153 -33.70 -8.68 -26.58
C ALA A 153 -32.82 -9.08 -25.41
N ASP A 154 -31.58 -9.46 -25.72
CA ASP A 154 -30.48 -9.59 -24.78
C ASP A 154 -29.26 -8.90 -25.37
N ILE A 155 -28.83 -7.81 -24.74
CA ILE A 155 -27.79 -6.92 -25.24
C ILE A 155 -26.67 -6.91 -24.22
N GLY A 156 -25.59 -7.62 -24.51
CA GLY A 156 -24.38 -7.63 -23.70
C GLY A 156 -23.38 -6.58 -24.16
N LEU A 157 -22.87 -5.78 -23.23
CA LEU A 157 -21.75 -4.86 -23.39
C LEU A 157 -20.62 -5.28 -22.44
N GLU A 158 -19.54 -5.77 -23.02
CA GLU A 158 -18.28 -6.02 -22.32
C GLU A 158 -17.39 -4.78 -22.42
N LEU A 159 -16.88 -4.31 -21.28
CA LEU A 159 -15.98 -3.16 -21.20
C LEU A 159 -14.67 -3.53 -20.52
N LEU A 160 -13.57 -3.28 -21.22
CA LEU A 160 -12.22 -3.36 -20.70
C LEU A 160 -11.69 -1.95 -20.44
N LEU A 161 -11.71 -1.53 -19.17
CA LEU A 161 -11.33 -0.19 -18.75
C LEU A 161 -9.80 -0.02 -18.77
N LYS A 162 -9.33 1.11 -19.32
CA LYS A 162 -7.90 1.43 -19.47
C LYS A 162 -7.34 2.34 -18.37
N ALA A 163 -8.17 2.69 -17.39
CA ALA A 163 -7.80 3.62 -16.33
C ALA A 163 -6.57 3.16 -15.50
N ARG A 164 -6.39 1.85 -15.34
CA ARG A 164 -5.20 1.25 -14.73
C ARG A 164 -4.86 -0.09 -15.41
N PRO A 165 -3.58 -0.48 -15.45
CA PRO A 165 -3.19 -1.78 -16.00
C PRO A 165 -3.76 -2.93 -15.15
N GLY A 166 -4.27 -3.96 -15.83
CA GLY A 166 -4.75 -5.19 -15.19
C GLY A 166 -6.13 -5.09 -14.54
N LEU A 167 -6.92 -4.05 -14.84
CA LEU A 167 -8.33 -4.02 -14.46
C LEU A 167 -9.09 -5.16 -15.15
N PRO A 168 -9.93 -5.93 -14.43
CA PRO A 168 -10.77 -6.94 -15.04
C PRO A 168 -11.85 -6.31 -15.93
N ALA A 169 -12.35 -7.08 -16.89
CA ALA A 169 -13.49 -6.67 -17.69
C ALA A 169 -14.73 -6.55 -16.80
N MET A 170 -15.64 -5.66 -17.21
CA MET A 170 -16.97 -5.56 -16.62
C MET A 170 -18.02 -5.86 -17.69
N GLU A 171 -19.19 -6.28 -17.26
CA GLU A 171 -20.30 -6.55 -18.15
C GLU A 171 -21.52 -5.72 -17.74
N LEU A 172 -22.14 -5.12 -18.74
CA LEU A 172 -23.42 -4.45 -18.66
C LEU A 172 -24.37 -5.18 -19.61
N SER A 173 -25.51 -5.63 -19.12
CA SER A 173 -26.51 -6.31 -19.94
C SER A 173 -27.84 -5.56 -19.90
N TYR A 174 -28.58 -5.64 -21.01
CA TYR A 174 -29.97 -5.19 -21.09
C TYR A 174 -30.80 -6.33 -21.65
N SER A 175 -31.76 -6.82 -20.87
CA SER A 175 -32.54 -7.99 -21.26
C SER A 175 -34.05 -7.75 -21.05
N GLY A 176 -34.87 -8.30 -21.95
CA GLY A 176 -36.33 -8.18 -21.91
C GLY A 176 -36.93 -7.65 -23.22
N PRO A 177 -38.22 -7.25 -23.24
CA PRO A 177 -38.81 -6.64 -24.43
C PRO A 177 -38.08 -5.34 -24.80
N PRO A 178 -37.89 -5.03 -26.10
CA PRO A 178 -37.15 -3.83 -26.55
C PRO A 178 -37.63 -2.51 -25.93
N THR A 179 -38.92 -2.40 -25.59
CA THR A 179 -39.51 -1.19 -24.98
C THR A 179 -39.61 -1.24 -23.45
N ALA A 180 -39.08 -2.30 -22.81
CA ALA A 180 -39.10 -2.50 -21.37
C ALA A 180 -37.86 -3.29 -20.90
N LEU A 181 -36.67 -2.86 -21.31
CA LEU A 181 -35.41 -3.52 -21.01
C LEU A 181 -35.03 -3.35 -19.54
N THR A 182 -34.59 -4.44 -18.91
CA THR A 182 -34.04 -4.43 -17.56
C THR A 182 -32.53 -4.44 -17.64
N ARG A 183 -31.88 -3.52 -16.93
CA ARG A 183 -30.43 -3.42 -16.84
C ARG A 183 -29.86 -4.42 -15.82
N GLY A 184 -28.86 -5.19 -16.22
CA GLY A 184 -28.00 -5.99 -15.36
C GLY A 184 -26.56 -5.48 -15.39
N THR A 185 -25.85 -5.55 -14.27
CA THR A 185 -24.45 -5.10 -14.19
C THR A 185 -23.63 -6.12 -13.41
N SER A 186 -22.54 -6.60 -14.00
CA SER A 186 -21.59 -7.51 -13.34
C SER A 186 -20.25 -6.80 -13.11
N MET A 187 -19.95 -6.51 -11.84
CA MET A 187 -18.75 -5.78 -11.41
C MET A 187 -18.05 -6.44 -10.21
N ALA A 188 -18.38 -7.69 -9.90
CA ALA A 188 -17.85 -8.38 -8.73
C ALA A 188 -16.31 -8.49 -8.78
N GLU A 189 -15.76 -8.83 -9.95
CA GLU A 189 -14.32 -8.93 -10.16
C GLU A 189 -13.62 -7.57 -10.03
N LEU A 190 -14.20 -6.52 -10.64
CA LEU A 190 -13.68 -5.15 -10.56
C LEU A 190 -13.66 -4.67 -9.11
N SER A 191 -14.75 -4.87 -8.37
CA SER A 191 -14.86 -4.49 -6.96
C SER A 191 -13.85 -5.23 -6.10
N SER A 192 -13.65 -6.53 -6.35
CA SER A 192 -12.69 -7.36 -5.62
C SER A 192 -11.24 -6.95 -5.90
N PHE A 193 -10.91 -6.69 -7.17
CA PHE A 193 -9.57 -6.21 -7.58
C PHE A 193 -9.22 -4.88 -6.92
N LEU A 194 -10.16 -3.93 -6.95
CA LEU A 194 -9.98 -2.61 -6.34
C LEU A 194 -9.85 -2.69 -4.81
N GLY A 195 -10.66 -3.54 -4.16
CA GLY A 195 -10.57 -3.79 -2.72
C GLY A 195 -9.21 -4.38 -2.30
N TYR A 196 -8.71 -5.36 -3.04
CA TYR A 196 -7.40 -5.96 -2.77
C TYR A 196 -6.26 -4.93 -2.83
N ARG A 197 -6.28 -4.04 -3.81
CA ARG A 197 -5.25 -3.00 -3.97
C ARG A 197 -5.22 -1.98 -2.83
N ILE A 198 -6.36 -1.67 -2.20
CA ILE A 198 -6.37 -0.82 -1.00
C ILE A 198 -5.67 -1.53 0.15
N LEU A 199 -6.01 -2.80 0.37
CA LEU A 199 -5.42 -3.58 1.46
C LEU A 199 -3.91 -3.69 1.27
N GLU A 200 -3.44 -3.98 0.06
CA GLU A 200 -2.01 -4.03 -0.27
C GLU A 200 -1.29 -2.72 0.04
N LYS A 201 -1.85 -1.57 -0.36
CA LYS A 201 -1.30 -0.24 -0.04
C LYS A 201 -1.29 0.03 1.46
N GLY A 202 -2.38 -0.30 2.15
CA GLY A 202 -2.51 -0.10 3.60
C GLY A 202 -1.48 -0.92 4.39
N VAL A 203 -1.23 -2.17 3.99
CA VAL A 203 -0.17 -3.01 4.59
C VAL A 203 1.21 -2.39 4.36
N GLY A 204 1.53 -1.99 3.12
CA GLY A 204 2.83 -1.38 2.83
C GLY A 204 3.08 -0.07 3.58
N GLU A 205 2.04 0.75 3.78
CA GLU A 205 2.16 1.98 4.57
C GLU A 205 2.36 1.70 6.06
N LEU A 206 1.65 0.71 6.61
CA LEU A 206 1.84 0.25 7.98
C LEU A 206 3.26 -0.30 8.21
N GLU A 207 3.77 -1.11 7.28
CA GLU A 207 5.15 -1.62 7.35
C GLU A 207 6.17 -0.49 7.34
N ARG A 208 5.97 0.54 6.50
CA ARG A 208 6.84 1.72 6.44
C ARG A 208 6.84 2.48 7.76
N LEU A 209 5.67 2.70 8.35
CA LEU A 209 5.53 3.38 9.64
C LEU A 209 6.16 2.56 10.78
N GLN A 210 5.98 1.23 10.78
CA GLN A 210 6.62 0.35 11.75
C GLN A 210 8.14 0.39 11.63
N ALA A 211 8.69 0.39 10.42
CA ALA A 211 10.13 0.50 10.20
C ALA A 211 10.69 1.85 10.68
N GLU A 212 9.96 2.94 10.47
CA GLU A 212 10.32 4.27 10.96
C GLU A 212 10.31 4.33 12.50
N GLN A 213 9.27 3.79 13.14
CA GLN A 213 9.20 3.69 14.60
C GLN A 213 10.32 2.84 15.18
N ALA A 214 10.63 1.69 14.57
CA ALA A 214 11.73 0.83 15.00
C ALA A 214 13.09 1.54 14.88
N ARG A 215 13.28 2.34 13.82
CA ARG A 215 14.49 3.13 13.65
C ARG A 215 14.63 4.20 14.73
N LEU A 216 13.57 4.95 15.03
CA LEU A 216 13.58 5.97 16.07
C LEU A 216 13.86 5.35 17.45
N ALA A 217 13.23 4.21 17.77
CA ALA A 217 13.49 3.49 19.01
C ALA A 217 14.94 3.01 19.12
N ALA A 218 15.54 2.54 18.02
CA ALA A 218 16.94 2.13 17.99
C ALA A 218 17.90 3.32 18.16
N GLU A 219 17.58 4.49 17.59
CA GLU A 219 18.34 5.72 17.78
C GLU A 219 18.26 6.19 19.25
N GLU A 220 17.07 6.20 19.86
CA GLU A 220 16.90 6.52 21.29
C GLU A 220 17.66 5.56 22.22
N GLU A 221 17.64 4.25 21.93
CA GLU A 221 18.36 3.27 22.73
C GLU A 221 19.88 3.48 22.61
N ARG A 222 20.38 3.85 21.42
CA ARG A 222 21.78 4.22 21.23
C ARG A 222 22.14 5.47 22.04
N THR A 223 21.34 6.53 21.96
CA THR A 223 21.56 7.74 22.76
C THR A 223 21.54 7.43 24.25
N ARG A 224 20.60 6.62 24.74
CA ARG A 224 20.55 6.19 26.14
C ARG A 224 21.82 5.42 26.56
N LYS A 225 22.31 4.51 25.71
CA LYS A 225 23.56 3.76 25.97
C LYS A 225 24.77 4.69 25.99
N GLU A 226 24.85 5.65 25.07
CA GLU A 226 25.92 6.64 25.02
C GLU A 226 25.93 7.54 26.26
N ASP A 227 24.77 8.02 26.70
CA ASP A 227 24.65 8.87 27.89
C ASP A 227 24.98 8.09 29.16
N GLN A 228 24.55 6.83 29.24
CA GLN A 228 24.92 5.95 30.35
C GLN A 228 26.44 5.68 30.39
N ALA A 229 27.06 5.41 29.25
CA ALA A 229 28.51 5.24 29.16
C ALA A 229 29.27 6.53 29.56
N LYS A 230 28.79 7.71 29.16
CA LYS A 230 29.36 9.00 29.58
C LYS A 230 29.23 9.21 31.09
N TYR A 231 28.07 8.87 31.67
CA TYR A 231 27.85 8.98 33.10
C TYR A 231 28.77 8.05 33.90
N ASP A 232 28.90 6.79 33.48
CA ASP A 232 29.77 5.81 34.13
C ASP A 232 31.24 6.23 34.07
N ALA A 233 31.71 6.71 32.91
CA ALA A 233 33.06 7.26 32.75
C ALA A 233 33.29 8.49 33.64
N TYR A 234 32.29 9.36 33.80
CA TYR A 234 32.35 10.50 34.71
C TYR A 234 32.46 10.06 36.19
N VAL A 235 31.70 9.04 36.59
CA VAL A 235 31.73 8.48 37.95
C VAL A 235 33.08 7.83 38.25
N GLU A 236 33.64 7.06 37.31
CA GLU A 236 34.97 6.45 37.45
C GLU A 236 36.07 7.49 37.62
N ASN A 237 36.14 8.47 36.71
CA ASN A 237 37.10 9.58 36.82
C ASN A 237 37.02 10.26 38.19
N ARG A 238 35.80 10.54 38.68
CA ARG A 238 35.61 11.17 39.98
C ARG A 238 36.06 10.27 41.15
N ARG A 239 35.90 8.95 41.03
CA ARG A 239 36.43 7.98 42.02
C ARG A 239 37.95 7.99 42.03
N GLU A 240 38.59 8.00 40.86
CA GLU A 240 40.04 8.06 40.73
C GLU A 240 40.62 9.34 41.33
N PHE A 241 40.04 10.51 41.01
CA PHE A 241 40.46 11.78 41.62
C PHE A 241 40.34 11.77 43.14
N ARG A 242 39.26 11.21 43.71
CA ARG A 242 39.12 11.07 45.17
C ARG A 242 40.13 10.08 45.76
N ALA A 243 40.45 9.00 45.06
CA ALA A 243 41.46 8.05 45.51
C ALA A 243 42.86 8.67 45.51
N LEU A 244 43.20 9.46 44.47
CA LEU A 244 44.43 10.24 44.40
C LEU A 244 44.53 11.26 45.53
N GLN A 245 43.48 12.04 45.78
CA GLN A 245 43.47 12.99 46.90
C GLN A 245 43.66 12.32 48.26
N ARG A 246 43.04 11.16 48.48
CA ARG A 246 43.24 10.37 49.70
C ARG A 246 44.68 9.89 49.83
N ARG A 247 45.29 9.41 48.74
CA ARG A 247 46.72 9.02 48.70
C ARG A 247 47.63 10.20 49.02
N ILE A 248 47.41 11.37 48.41
CA ILE A 248 48.21 12.57 48.66
C ILE A 248 48.11 12.98 50.13
N LYS A 249 46.89 13.10 50.68
CA LYS A 249 46.69 13.41 52.11
C LYS A 249 47.39 12.41 53.03
N MET A 250 47.31 11.12 52.72
CA MET A 250 47.97 10.09 53.53
C MET A 250 49.50 10.24 53.51
N ILE A 251 50.10 10.59 52.36
CA ILE A 251 51.54 10.86 52.25
C ILE A 251 51.93 12.11 53.03
N GLU A 252 51.13 13.19 52.95
CA GLU A 252 51.36 14.41 53.72
C GLU A 252 51.28 14.16 55.23
N GLU A 253 50.28 13.39 55.68
CA GLU A 253 50.12 13.01 57.09
C GLU A 253 51.33 12.18 57.58
N LEU A 254 51.79 11.22 56.77
CA LEU A 254 52.99 10.43 57.06
C LEU A 254 54.25 11.29 57.13
N ARG A 255 54.40 12.27 56.22
CA ARG A 255 55.50 13.24 56.28
C ARG A 255 55.44 14.07 57.55
N ARG A 256 54.26 14.58 57.91
CA ARG A 256 54.09 15.38 59.12
C ARG A 256 54.39 14.58 60.39
N GLN A 257 53.96 13.32 60.45
CA GLN A 257 54.30 12.43 61.56
C GLN A 257 55.80 12.12 61.62
N ALA A 258 56.46 11.96 60.47
CA ALA A 258 57.91 11.76 60.41
C ALA A 258 58.66 13.02 60.88
N GLU A 259 58.21 14.21 60.47
CA GLU A 259 58.75 15.50 60.93
C GLU A 259 58.49 15.77 62.42
N GLU A 260 57.31 15.41 62.94
CA GLU A 260 57.02 15.50 64.37
C GLU A 260 57.87 14.50 65.17
N LYS A 261 58.11 13.29 64.65
CA LYS A 261 59.04 12.32 65.26
C LYS A 261 60.46 12.85 65.28
N THR A 262 60.99 13.34 64.15
CA THR A 262 62.36 13.87 64.10
C THR A 262 62.53 15.10 64.98
N LYS A 263 61.51 15.97 65.09
CA LYS A 263 61.53 17.08 66.06
C LYS A 263 61.53 16.60 67.50
N LYS A 264 60.69 15.63 67.87
CA LYS A 264 60.70 15.04 69.21
C LYS A 264 62.04 14.38 69.52
N ASP A 265 62.56 13.57 68.61
CA ASP A 265 63.86 12.92 68.76
C ASP A 265 65.01 13.96 68.90
N ALA A 266 64.94 15.08 68.19
CA ALA A 266 65.90 16.19 68.31
C ALA A 266 65.74 16.99 69.62
N GLU A 267 64.51 17.23 70.07
CA GLU A 267 64.24 17.88 71.38
C GLU A 267 64.70 16.99 72.54
N ASP A 268 64.45 15.68 72.46
CA ASP A 268 64.91 14.69 73.44
C ASP A 268 66.44 14.62 73.47
N ALA A 269 67.12 14.65 72.31
CA ALA A 269 68.58 14.73 72.21
C ALA A 269 69.14 16.05 72.79
N ALA A 270 68.54 17.19 72.47
CA ALA A 270 68.95 18.49 73.00
C ALA A 270 68.75 18.58 74.52
N LYS A 271 67.69 17.96 75.06
CA LYS A 271 67.45 17.88 76.50
C LYS A 271 68.48 16.97 77.19
N ALA A 272 68.83 15.84 76.58
CA ALA A 272 69.89 14.96 77.07
C ALA A 272 71.28 15.64 77.06
N GLU A 273 71.58 16.44 76.04
CA GLU A 273 72.81 17.23 75.95
C GLU A 273 72.85 18.35 76.99
N LYS A 274 71.73 19.03 77.23
CA LYS A 274 71.62 20.08 78.26
C LYS A 274 71.76 19.51 79.68
N ASP A 275 71.23 18.31 79.91
CA ASP A 275 71.37 17.58 81.18
C ASP A 275 72.81 17.06 81.38
N ALA A 276 73.52 16.74 80.30
CA ALA A 276 74.95 16.43 80.33
C ALA A 276 75.83 17.67 80.63
N LEU A 277 75.46 18.85 80.10
CA LEU A 277 76.17 20.12 80.33
C LEU A 277 75.98 20.65 81.77
N LEU A 278 74.80 20.44 82.36
CA LEU A 278 74.53 20.76 83.77
C LEU A 278 75.34 19.90 84.76
N ARG A 279 75.75 18.70 84.36
CA ARG A 279 76.66 17.85 85.15
C ARG A 279 78.13 18.32 85.12
N LEU A 280 78.54 19.12 84.14
CA LEU A 280 79.91 19.62 84.00
C LEU A 280 80.20 20.92 84.78
N LEU A 281 79.16 21.65 85.20
CA LEU A 281 79.28 22.95 85.87
C LEU A 281 79.36 22.86 87.41
N ASN A 282 79.38 21.66 88.00
CA ASN A 282 79.40 21.49 89.45
C ASN A 282 80.51 20.54 89.92
N THR A 283 81.76 21.02 89.92
CA THR A 283 82.86 20.44 90.72
C THR A 283 83.90 21.52 91.08
N PRO A 284 84.26 21.73 92.37
CA PRO A 284 85.38 22.59 92.78
C PRO A 284 86.71 21.86 92.99
N GLU A 285 87.77 22.67 92.99
CA GLU A 285 89.23 22.46 92.91
C GLU A 285 89.94 22.25 94.28
N GLU A 286 90.93 21.34 94.36
CA GLU A 286 92.23 21.51 95.08
C GLU A 286 93.17 20.26 94.96
N ALA A 287 94.48 20.50 94.93
CA ALA A 287 95.62 19.56 94.74
C ALA A 287 96.28 19.13 96.09
N PRO A 288 97.52 18.52 96.21
CA PRO A 288 98.38 17.68 95.34
C PRO A 288 99.01 16.39 96.02
N VAL A 289 99.47 15.40 95.19
CA VAL A 289 100.74 14.56 95.16
C VAL A 289 101.34 13.95 96.48
N PRO A 290 101.94 12.69 96.60
CA PRO A 290 102.79 11.91 95.66
C PRO A 290 102.66 10.35 95.57
N LEU A 291 103.39 9.81 94.58
CA LEU A 291 103.68 8.41 94.12
C LEU A 291 104.56 7.56 95.10
N PRO A 292 105.04 6.30 94.81
CA PRO A 292 104.82 5.37 93.66
C PRO A 292 104.62 3.87 94.04
N ARG A 293 104.30 2.99 93.05
CA ARG A 293 105.02 1.70 92.77
C ARG A 293 104.43 0.88 91.61
N THR A 294 105.17 0.89 90.49
CA THR A 294 105.65 -0.23 89.65
C THR A 294 104.74 -1.39 89.15
N LYS A 295 104.72 -1.48 87.81
CA LYS A 295 104.92 -2.67 86.91
C LYS A 295 103.71 -3.60 86.61
N PRO A 296 103.73 -4.37 85.50
CA PRO A 296 104.09 -4.02 84.10
C PRO A 296 103.21 -4.72 83.02
N ARG A 297 103.33 -4.31 81.74
CA ARG A 297 103.27 -5.15 80.49
C ARG A 297 101.95 -5.92 80.20
N GLN A 298 101.36 -6.03 79.01
CA GLN A 298 101.84 -6.04 77.62
C GLN A 298 100.58 -6.26 76.70
N PRO A 299 100.66 -6.53 75.38
CA PRO A 299 100.23 -5.55 74.37
C PRO A 299 99.25 -6.12 73.30
N VAL A 300 98.84 -5.27 72.34
CA VAL A 300 98.78 -5.52 70.87
C VAL A 300 97.91 -6.72 70.40
N LYS A 301 96.96 -6.58 69.45
CA LYS A 301 97.21 -6.35 68.01
C LYS A 301 95.87 -6.21 67.26
N PRO A 302 95.88 -5.57 66.07
CA PRO A 302 94.72 -5.42 65.19
C PRO A 302 94.61 -6.56 64.16
N GLN A 303 93.44 -6.64 63.53
CA GLN A 303 93.22 -6.98 62.12
C GLN A 303 91.98 -6.21 61.64
#